data_AF-A0A1B6I9J2-F1
#
_entry.id   AF-A0A1B6I9J2-F1
#
_cell.length_a   1.000
_cell.length_b   1.000
_cell.length_c   1.000
_cell.angle_alpha   90.00
_cell.angle_beta   90.00
_cell.angle_gamma   90.00
#
_symmetry.space_group_name_H-M   'P 1'
#
loop_
_entity.id
_entity.type
_entity.pdbx_description
1 polymer ?
#
loop_
_entity_poly.entity_id
_entity_poly.type
_entity_poly.pdbx_seq_one_letter_code
_entity_poly.pdbx_strand_id
1 'polypeptide(L)'
;YTTALIVPAIVGFTFWVGFGRGDQATEDVGFVLFSFFNVLWFSVYLEAWKRYCAELAYRWGTLDQRDELLQEPRPLFTGPLEVSKVTGRLEPTYPVWKRNLFRYLVSVPVISLCLICVFVVMILNLKLQDWWDRQIEAQGYAFCLSYLPKILLAVGITLLDEAYYKVA
;
A
#
# COMPACT_ATOMS: atom_id res chain seq x y z
N TYR A 1 8.93 4.29 12.33
CA TYR A 1 7.50 4.40 11.94
C TYR A 1 6.61 4.78 13.12
N THR A 2 6.47 3.94 14.15
CA THR A 2 5.61 4.21 15.32
C THR A 2 5.90 5.56 15.99
N THR A 3 7.19 5.88 16.22
CA THR A 3 7.62 7.17 16.79
C THR A 3 7.38 8.37 15.87
N ALA A 4 7.46 8.16 14.55
CA ALA A 4 7.24 9.23 13.57
C ALA A 4 5.76 9.57 13.40
N LEU A 5 4.85 8.65 13.74
CA LEU A 5 3.41 8.90 13.73
C LEU A 5 2.92 9.69 14.96
N ILE A 6 3.69 9.72 16.04
CA ILE A 6 3.34 10.47 17.26
C ILE A 6 3.21 11.96 16.95
N VAL A 7 4.09 12.50 16.11
CA VAL A 7 4.11 13.94 15.79
C VAL A 7 2.84 14.37 15.02
N PRO A 8 2.45 13.72 13.90
CA PRO A 8 1.16 13.97 13.26
C PRO A 8 -0.05 13.70 14.16
N ALA A 9 0.02 12.70 15.03
CA ALA A 9 -1.09 12.37 15.93
C ALA A 9 -1.34 13.47 16.97
N ILE A 10 -0.28 14.01 17.59
CA ILE A 10 -0.40 15.13 18.52
C ILE A 10 -0.90 16.38 17.80
N VAL A 11 -0.29 16.72 16.65
CA VAL A 11 -0.71 17.90 15.87
C VAL A 11 -2.16 17.76 15.45
N GLY A 12 -2.56 16.62 14.87
CA GLY A 12 -3.95 16.34 14.49
C GLY A 12 -4.92 16.43 15.66
N PHE A 13 -4.56 15.91 16.83
CA PHE A 13 -5.39 16.02 18.04
C PHE A 13 -5.54 17.47 18.50
N THR A 14 -4.47 18.26 18.49
CA THR A 14 -4.54 19.69 18.83
C THR A 14 -5.42 20.48 17.85
N PHE A 15 -5.35 20.16 16.55
CA PHE A 15 -6.22 20.75 15.54
C PHE A 15 -7.69 20.35 15.75
N TRP A 16 -7.96 19.09 16.04
CA TRP A 16 -9.33 18.62 16.30
C TRP A 16 -9.96 19.29 17.51
N VAL A 17 -9.22 19.41 18.63
CA VAL A 17 -9.74 20.08 19.85
C VAL A 17 -9.90 21.59 19.66
N GLY A 18 -8.96 22.24 18.97
CA GLY A 18 -8.93 23.70 18.82
C GLY A 18 -9.82 24.26 17.71
N PHE A 19 -9.89 23.58 16.56
CA PHE A 19 -10.62 24.05 15.37
C PHE A 19 -11.92 23.30 15.10
N GLY A 20 -12.11 22.09 15.66
CA GLY A 20 -13.33 21.29 15.47
C GLY A 20 -14.61 21.84 16.13
N ARG A 21 -14.55 23.05 16.71
CA ARG A 21 -15.66 23.78 17.32
C ARG A 21 -15.86 25.20 16.75
N GLY A 22 -15.05 25.59 15.76
CA GLY A 22 -15.06 26.93 15.17
C GLY A 22 -16.08 27.10 14.03
N ASP A 23 -16.11 28.31 13.47
CA ASP A 23 -16.87 28.65 12.25
C ASP A 23 -16.26 27.97 11.02
N GLN A 24 -17.05 27.69 9.98
CA GLN A 24 -16.63 26.86 8.83
C GLN A 24 -15.37 27.41 8.12
N ALA A 25 -15.22 28.73 8.05
CA ALA A 25 -14.02 29.37 7.52
C ALA A 25 -12.74 29.10 8.33
N THR A 26 -12.85 28.95 9.66
CA THR A 26 -11.70 28.62 10.52
C THR A 26 -11.28 27.16 10.40
N GLU A 27 -12.24 26.27 10.15
CA GLU A 27 -11.99 24.85 9.90
C GLU A 27 -11.28 24.63 8.56
N ASP A 28 -11.75 25.30 7.49
CA ASP A 28 -11.14 25.24 6.16
C ASP A 28 -9.67 25.69 6.16
N VAL A 29 -9.38 26.81 6.83
CA VAL A 29 -8.00 27.30 6.99
C VAL A 29 -7.17 26.29 7.80
N GLY A 30 -7.74 25.69 8.84
CA GLY A 30 -7.11 24.62 9.62
C GLY A 30 -6.74 23.40 8.78
N PHE A 31 -7.63 22.93 7.90
CA PHE A 31 -7.38 21.80 7.01
C PHE A 31 -6.26 22.07 6.02
N VAL A 32 -6.21 23.27 5.44
CA VAL A 32 -5.14 23.66 4.51
C VAL A 32 -3.79 23.64 5.23
N LEU A 33 -3.69 24.25 6.41
CA LEU A 33 -2.46 24.28 7.21
C LEU A 33 -2.02 22.86 7.63
N PHE A 34 -2.96 22.03 8.09
CA PHE A 34 -2.67 20.65 8.46
C PHE A 34 -2.19 19.82 7.26
N SER A 35 -2.76 20.05 6.07
CA SER A 35 -2.37 19.36 4.84
C SER A 35 -0.93 19.69 4.45
N PHE A 36 -0.53 20.96 4.48
CA PHE A 36 0.86 21.37 4.25
C PHE A 36 1.82 20.73 5.26
N PHE A 37 1.46 20.77 6.54
CA PHE A 37 2.25 20.15 7.59
C PHE A 37 2.44 18.65 7.34
N ASN A 38 1.37 17.92 7.00
CA ASN A 38 1.41 16.48 6.78
C ASN A 38 2.32 16.11 5.60
N VAL A 39 2.21 16.83 4.48
CA VAL A 39 3.09 16.62 3.32
C VAL A 39 4.55 16.87 3.68
N LEU A 40 4.84 17.99 4.36
CA LEU A 40 6.20 18.31 4.79
C LEU A 40 6.76 17.25 5.76
N TRP A 41 5.96 16.85 6.75
CA TRP A 41 6.36 15.83 7.72
C TRP A 41 6.64 14.49 7.05
N PHE A 42 5.77 14.05 6.14
CA PHE A 42 5.95 12.81 5.41
C PHE A 42 7.23 12.83 4.55
N SER A 43 7.49 13.93 3.85
CA SER A 43 8.74 14.10 3.08
C SER A 43 9.98 14.03 3.97
N VAL A 44 9.99 14.75 5.11
CA VAL A 44 11.11 14.71 6.07
C VAL A 44 11.29 13.32 6.65
N TYR A 45 10.20 12.65 7.02
CA TYR A 45 10.25 11.29 7.55
C TYR A 45 10.87 10.31 6.55
N LEU A 46 10.45 10.35 5.27
CA LEU A 46 11.00 9.47 4.26
C LEU A 46 12.50 9.69 4.05
N GLU A 47 12.95 10.94 4.02
CA GLU A 47 14.38 11.24 3.89
C GLU A 47 15.18 10.85 5.13
N ALA A 48 14.65 11.09 6.33
CA ALA A 48 15.26 10.64 7.59
C ALA A 48 15.32 9.11 7.67
N TRP A 49 14.28 8.42 7.21
CA TRP A 49 14.23 6.96 7.16
C TRP A 49 15.26 6.39 6.20
N LYS A 50 15.41 6.95 5.00
CA LYS A 50 16.47 6.55 4.06
C LYS A 50 17.87 6.66 4.69
N ARG A 51 18.15 7.75 5.39
CA ARG A 51 19.42 7.95 6.11
C ARG A 51 19.62 6.91 7.21
N TYR A 52 18.59 6.65 8.00
CA TYR A 52 18.63 5.66 9.07
C TYR A 52 18.84 4.23 8.52
N CYS A 53 18.15 3.87 7.43
CA CYS A 53 18.35 2.59 6.76
C CYS A 53 19.78 2.43 6.25
N ALA A 54 20.37 3.48 5.66
CA ALA A 54 21.75 3.45 5.20
C ALA A 54 22.75 3.31 6.37
N GLU A 55 22.52 4.03 7.47
CA GLU A 55 23.35 3.88 8.67
C GLU A 55 23.26 2.47 9.25
N LEU A 56 22.06 1.89 9.29
CA LEU A 56 21.85 0.54 9.81
C LEU A 56 22.52 -0.52 8.92
N ALA A 57 22.37 -0.39 7.60
CA ALA A 57 23.04 -1.26 6.64
C ALA A 57 24.58 -1.13 6.74
N TYR A 58 25.09 0.08 7.00
CA TYR A 58 26.52 0.29 7.25
C TYR A 58 26.97 -0.42 8.53
N ARG A 59 26.26 -0.22 9.64
CA ARG A 59 26.56 -0.85 10.94
C ARG A 59 26.47 -2.37 10.90
N TRP A 60 25.56 -2.92 10.09
CA TRP A 60 25.41 -4.35 9.89
C TRP A 60 26.38 -4.93 8.84
N GLY A 61 27.16 -4.08 8.16
CA GLY A 61 28.09 -4.53 7.12
C GLY A 61 27.40 -5.01 5.83
N THR A 62 26.08 -4.80 5.70
CA THR A 62 25.29 -5.21 4.54
C THR A 62 25.20 -4.11 3.47
N LEU A 63 25.76 -2.93 3.73
CA LEU A 63 25.70 -1.78 2.79
C LEU A 63 26.43 -2.03 1.46
N ASP A 64 27.57 -2.74 1.51
CA ASP A 64 28.42 -3.02 0.34
C ASP A 64 28.49 -4.51 0.00
N GLN A 65 27.55 -5.29 0.54
CA GLN A 65 27.36 -6.66 0.10
C GLN A 65 26.87 -6.60 -1.35
N ARG A 66 27.76 -6.93 -2.30
CA ARG A 66 27.44 -7.26 -3.71
C ARG A 66 26.59 -8.53 -3.81
N ASP A 67 25.74 -8.76 -2.82
CA ASP A 67 24.98 -9.98 -2.65
C ASP A 67 23.98 -10.13 -3.78
N GLU A 68 23.38 -9.10 -4.39
CA GLU A 68 22.54 -9.34 -5.59
C GLU A 68 23.31 -10.01 -6.75
N LEU A 69 24.64 -9.85 -6.80
CA LEU A 69 25.52 -10.47 -7.80
C LEU A 69 26.17 -11.78 -7.32
N LEU A 70 26.22 -12.03 -6.02
CA LEU A 70 26.83 -13.21 -5.39
C LEU A 70 25.80 -14.17 -4.76
N GLN A 71 24.55 -13.73 -4.63
CA GLN A 71 23.44 -14.48 -4.08
C GLN A 71 23.11 -15.57 -5.09
N GLU A 72 23.11 -16.80 -4.59
CA GLU A 72 22.85 -17.96 -5.43
C GLU A 72 21.50 -17.80 -6.13
N PRO A 73 21.41 -18.21 -7.41
CA PRO A 73 20.14 -18.18 -8.13
C PRO A 73 19.10 -18.95 -7.33
N ARG A 74 17.88 -18.38 -7.22
CA ARG A 74 16.78 -19.02 -6.49
C ARG A 74 16.65 -20.48 -6.95
N PRO A 75 16.40 -21.45 -6.06
CA PRO A 75 16.46 -22.87 -6.40
C PRO A 75 15.47 -23.31 -7.51
N LEU A 76 14.45 -22.50 -7.79
CA LEU A 76 13.44 -22.71 -8.84
C LEU A 76 13.76 -21.96 -10.14
N PHE A 77 14.88 -21.25 -10.23
CA PHE A 77 15.25 -20.48 -11.41
C PHE A 77 15.83 -21.40 -12.49
N THR A 78 15.10 -21.52 -13.60
CA THR A 78 15.49 -22.38 -14.73
C THR A 78 15.97 -21.54 -15.91
N GLY A 79 17.05 -21.98 -16.55
CA GLY A 79 17.63 -21.33 -17.71
C GLY A 79 18.81 -22.13 -18.28
N PRO A 80 19.22 -21.84 -19.54
CA PRO A 80 20.48 -22.35 -20.07
C PRO A 80 21.66 -21.92 -19.18
N LEU A 81 22.62 -22.82 -18.99
CA LEU A 81 23.84 -22.54 -18.22
C LEU A 81 24.79 -21.69 -19.08
N GLU A 82 25.09 -20.48 -18.64
CA GLU A 82 26.08 -19.59 -19.26
C GLU A 82 27.14 -19.17 -18.23
N VAL A 83 28.33 -18.82 -18.71
CA VAL A 83 29.40 -18.32 -17.83
C VAL A 83 29.08 -16.89 -17.41
N SER A 84 28.90 -16.68 -16.11
CA SER A 84 28.61 -15.37 -15.54
C SER A 84 29.82 -14.43 -15.69
N LYS A 85 29.59 -13.20 -16.17
CA LYS A 85 30.64 -12.18 -16.36
C LYS A 85 31.21 -11.65 -15.04
N VAL A 86 30.53 -11.92 -13.91
CA VAL A 86 30.90 -11.39 -12.59
C VAL A 86 31.56 -12.47 -11.74
N THR A 87 30.99 -13.68 -11.69
CA THR A 87 31.49 -14.78 -10.83
C THR A 87 32.37 -15.78 -11.58
N GLY A 88 32.33 -15.79 -12.92
CA GLY A 88 33.02 -16.77 -13.76
C GLY A 88 32.48 -18.20 -13.65
N ARG A 89 31.41 -18.42 -12.88
CA ARG A 89 30.75 -19.71 -12.70
C ARG A 89 29.68 -19.93 -13.76
N LEU A 90 29.35 -21.20 -14.01
CA LEU A 90 28.20 -21.57 -14.83
C LEU A 90 26.93 -21.32 -14.02
N GLU A 91 26.17 -20.31 -14.43
CA GLU A 91 24.91 -19.92 -13.79
C GLU A 91 23.77 -20.02 -14.82
N PRO A 92 22.57 -20.46 -14.40
CA PRO A 92 21.41 -20.39 -15.28
C PRO A 92 21.13 -18.92 -15.62
N THR A 93 21.06 -18.58 -16.91
CA THR A 93 20.71 -17.24 -17.39
C THR A 93 19.37 -17.24 -18.10
N TYR A 94 18.59 -16.18 -17.92
CA TYR A 94 17.32 -16.00 -18.64
C TYR A 94 17.35 -14.67 -19.41
N PRO A 95 17.03 -14.67 -20.71
CA PRO A 95 17.11 -13.47 -21.53
C PRO A 95 16.16 -12.38 -21.01
N VAL A 96 16.72 -11.19 -20.75
CA VAL A 96 16.02 -10.06 -20.14
C VAL A 96 14.77 -9.64 -20.94
N TRP A 97 14.84 -9.72 -22.27
CA TRP A 97 13.71 -9.36 -23.13
C TRP A 97 12.51 -10.31 -22.95
N LYS A 98 12.73 -11.62 -22.84
CA LYS A 98 11.64 -12.58 -22.57
C LYS A 98 11.01 -12.31 -21.20
N ARG A 99 11.83 -12.00 -20.18
CA ARG A 99 11.34 -11.70 -18.83
C ARG A 99 10.48 -10.43 -18.82
N ASN A 100 10.94 -9.39 -19.51
CA ASN A 100 10.20 -8.14 -19.63
C ASN A 100 8.90 -8.34 -20.41
N LEU A 101 8.93 -9.15 -21.49
CA LEU A 101 7.74 -9.47 -22.27
C LEU A 101 6.68 -10.17 -21.41
N PHE A 102 7.03 -11.20 -20.65
CA PHE A 102 6.10 -11.87 -19.72
C PHE A 102 5.58 -10.91 -18.65
N ARG A 103 6.44 -10.05 -18.08
CA ARG A 103 6.02 -9.05 -17.09
C ARG A 103 4.99 -8.08 -17.65
N TYR A 104 5.22 -7.53 -18.83
CA TYR A 104 4.34 -6.52 -19.42
C TYR A 104 3.07 -7.13 -20.06
N LEU A 105 3.16 -8.32 -20.66
CA LEU A 105 2.02 -8.95 -21.35
C LEU A 105 1.17 -9.87 -20.46
N VAL A 106 1.69 -10.31 -19.31
CA VAL A 106 0.96 -11.22 -18.42
C VAL A 106 0.77 -10.60 -17.05
N SER A 107 1.84 -10.23 -16.35
CA SER A 107 1.71 -9.74 -14.97
C SER A 107 0.95 -8.40 -14.89
N VAL A 108 1.31 -7.42 -15.72
CA VAL A 108 0.64 -6.11 -15.74
C VAL A 108 -0.86 -6.22 -16.06
N PRO A 109 -1.32 -6.93 -17.12
CA PRO A 109 -2.74 -7.04 -17.37
C PRO A 109 -3.48 -7.82 -16.28
N VAL A 110 -2.89 -8.87 -15.70
CA VAL A 110 -3.48 -9.59 -14.57
C VAL A 110 -3.67 -8.66 -13.37
N ILE A 111 -2.64 -7.89 -13.00
CA ILE A 111 -2.73 -6.90 -11.92
C ILE A 111 -3.81 -5.86 -12.25
N SER A 112 -3.86 -5.34 -13.48
CA SER A 112 -4.88 -4.38 -13.88
C SER A 112 -6.30 -4.95 -13.79
N LEU A 113 -6.49 -6.22 -14.17
CA LEU A 113 -7.77 -6.91 -14.08
C LEU A 113 -8.19 -7.08 -12.62
N CYS A 114 -7.24 -7.46 -11.75
CA CYS A 114 -7.48 -7.52 -10.30
C CYS A 114 -7.89 -6.15 -9.74
N LEU A 115 -7.20 -5.07 -10.13
CA LEU A 115 -7.54 -3.71 -9.70
C LEU A 115 -8.94 -3.29 -10.17
N ILE A 116 -9.29 -3.59 -11.42
CA ILE A 116 -10.65 -3.34 -11.95
C ILE A 116 -11.69 -4.14 -11.16
N CYS A 117 -11.42 -5.40 -10.85
CA CYS A 117 -12.31 -6.24 -10.06
C CYS A 117 -12.56 -5.65 -8.65
N VAL A 118 -11.49 -5.27 -7.94
CA VAL A 118 -11.58 -4.59 -6.63
C VAL A 118 -12.43 -3.32 -6.74
N PHE A 119 -12.20 -2.52 -7.78
CA PHE A 119 -12.94 -1.29 -8.02
C PHE A 119 -14.44 -1.54 -8.26
N VAL A 120 -14.79 -2.55 -9.07
CA VAL A 120 -16.18 -2.94 -9.32
C VAL A 120 -16.85 -3.41 -8.02
N VAL A 121 -16.19 -4.28 -7.26
CA VAL A 121 -16.69 -4.77 -5.96
C VAL A 121 -16.93 -3.60 -5.00
N MET A 122 -16.01 -2.62 -4.95
CA MET A 122 -16.18 -1.42 -4.13
C MET A 122 -17.43 -0.63 -4.54
N ILE A 123 -17.64 -0.38 -5.83
CA ILE A 123 -18.83 0.35 -6.32
C ILE A 123 -20.11 -0.42 -6.01
N LEU A 124 -20.13 -1.75 -6.18
CA LEU A 124 -21.29 -2.58 -5.84
C LEU A 124 -21.61 -2.51 -4.34
N ASN A 125 -20.61 -2.54 -3.47
CA ASN A 125 -20.80 -2.39 -2.03
C ASN A 125 -21.32 -1.00 -1.65
N LEU A 126 -20.81 0.07 -2.27
CA LEU A 126 -21.34 1.42 -2.05
C LEU A 126 -22.81 1.53 -2.47
N LYS A 127 -23.19 0.95 -3.62
CA LYS A 127 -24.59 0.90 -4.06
C LYS A 127 -25.48 0.08 -3.12
N LEU A 128 -24.95 -1.03 -2.60
CA LEU A 128 -25.65 -1.84 -1.61
C LEU A 128 -25.83 -1.08 -0.30
N GLN A 129 -24.80 -0.34 0.14
CA GLN A 129 -24.88 0.52 1.32
C GLN A 129 -25.93 1.63 1.13
N ASP A 130 -25.91 2.35 0.01
CA ASP A 130 -26.90 3.38 -0.31
C ASP A 130 -28.33 2.83 -0.32
N TRP A 131 -28.51 1.64 -0.90
CA TRP A 131 -29.82 0.96 -0.94
C TRP A 131 -30.29 0.55 0.46
N TRP A 132 -29.38 0.01 1.28
CA TRP A 132 -29.66 -0.43 2.63
C TRP A 132 -29.99 0.74 3.56
N ASP A 133 -29.22 1.83 3.50
CA ASP A 133 -29.43 3.02 4.32
C ASP A 133 -30.80 3.67 3.99
N ARG A 134 -31.19 3.73 2.70
CA ARG A 134 -32.55 4.19 2.29
C ARG A 134 -33.66 3.32 2.86
N GLN A 135 -33.45 2.00 2.91
CA GLN A 135 -34.45 1.06 3.43
C GLN A 135 -34.59 1.19 4.96
N ILE A 136 -33.49 1.42 5.68
CA ILE A 136 -33.49 1.69 7.13
C ILE A 136 -34.27 2.96 7.44
N GLU A 137 -34.01 4.04 6.68
CA GLU A 137 -34.68 5.34 6.86
C GLU A 137 -36.19 5.23 6.61
N ALA A 138 -36.61 4.47 5.58
CA ALA A 138 -38.02 4.25 5.26
C ALA A 138 -38.78 3.40 6.29
N GLN A 139 -38.11 2.46 6.98
CA GLN A 139 -38.75 1.53 7.92
C GLN A 139 -38.48 1.85 9.40
N GLY A 140 -37.66 2.87 9.70
CA GLY A 140 -37.39 3.32 11.08
C GLY A 140 -36.59 2.32 11.92
N TYR A 141 -35.72 1.52 11.30
CA TYR A 141 -34.93 0.51 12.02
C TYR A 141 -33.81 1.12 12.87
N ALA A 142 -33.35 0.34 13.86
CA ALA A 142 -32.30 0.75 14.78
C ALA A 142 -30.96 1.03 14.08
N PHE A 143 -30.26 2.09 14.51
CA PHE A 143 -28.96 2.54 14.01
C PHE A 143 -27.88 1.44 13.90
N CYS A 144 -27.98 0.39 14.72
CA CYS A 144 -27.06 -0.77 14.69
C CYS A 144 -27.03 -1.49 13.32
N LEU A 145 -28.14 -1.51 12.58
CA LEU A 145 -28.22 -2.16 11.27
C LEU A 145 -27.44 -1.45 10.17
N SER A 146 -27.06 -0.17 10.35
CA SER A 146 -26.21 0.57 9.38
C SER A 146 -24.74 0.11 9.41
N TYR A 147 -24.32 -0.65 10.42
CA TYR A 147 -22.97 -1.25 10.44
C TYR A 147 -22.86 -2.51 9.57
N LEU A 148 -23.97 -3.16 9.22
CA LEU A 148 -23.97 -4.42 8.50
C LEU A 148 -23.33 -4.32 7.09
N PRO A 149 -23.65 -3.31 6.24
CA PRO A 149 -22.98 -3.14 4.96
C PRO A 149 -21.47 -2.86 5.10
N LYS A 150 -21.06 -2.18 6.16
CA LYS A 150 -19.64 -1.85 6.43
C LYS A 150 -18.85 -3.10 6.81
N ILE A 151 -19.46 -3.99 7.59
CA ILE A 151 -18.86 -5.29 7.93
C ILE A 151 -18.75 -6.17 6.67
N LEU A 152 -19.79 -6.20 5.83
CA LEU A 152 -19.76 -6.92 4.55
C LEU A 152 -18.67 -6.39 3.62
N LEU A 153 -18.48 -5.08 3.54
CA LEU A 153 -17.39 -4.46 2.79
C LEU A 153 -16.02 -4.93 3.31
N ALA A 154 -15.80 -4.89 4.62
CA ALA A 154 -14.54 -5.32 5.23
C ALA A 154 -14.23 -6.80 4.92
N VAL A 155 -15.23 -7.68 5.04
CA VAL A 155 -15.10 -9.10 4.70
C VAL A 155 -14.82 -9.31 3.20
N GLY A 156 -15.49 -8.53 2.33
CA GLY A 156 -15.26 -8.59 0.89
C GLY A 156 -13.83 -8.21 0.51
N ILE A 157 -13.27 -7.16 1.13
CA ILE A 157 -11.89 -6.74 0.91
C ILE A 157 -10.90 -7.82 1.37
N THR A 158 -11.11 -8.42 2.54
CA THR A 158 -10.21 -9.47 3.05
C THR A 158 -10.21 -10.71 2.17
N LEU A 159 -11.37 -11.14 1.66
CA LEU A 159 -11.46 -12.28 0.75
C LEU A 159 -10.77 -11.99 -0.59
N LEU A 160 -10.88 -10.76 -1.09
CA LEU A 160 -10.27 -10.35 -2.34
C LEU A 160 -8.74 -10.24 -2.21
N ASP A 161 -8.24 -9.80 -1.05
CA ASP A 161 -6.81 -9.77 -0.73
C ASP A 161 -6.22 -11.20 -0.68
N GLU A 162 -6.90 -12.15 -0.03
CA GLU A 162 -6.49 -13.56 -0.06
C GLU A 162 -6.50 -14.16 -1.47
N ALA A 163 -7.52 -13.82 -2.28
CA ALA A 163 -7.59 -14.26 -3.66
C ALA A 163 -6.43 -13.68 -4.49
N TYR A 164 -6.12 -12.39 -4.31
CA TYR A 164 -4.99 -11.74 -4.98
C TYR A 164 -3.65 -12.36 -4.55
N TYR A 165 -3.44 -12.62 -3.25
CA TYR A 165 -2.24 -13.25 -2.73
C TYR A 165 -2.00 -14.65 -3.32
N LYS A 166 -3.05 -15.40 -3.63
CA LYS A 166 -2.93 -16.72 -4.29
C LYS A 166 -2.60 -16.61 -5.78
N VAL A 167 -2.94 -15.49 -6.42
CA VAL A 167 -2.73 -15.25 -7.86
C VAL A 167 -1.36 -14.63 -8.14
N ALA A 168 -0.84 -13.81 -7.22
CA ALA A 168 0.45 -13.13 -7.32
C ALA A 168 1.64 -14.02 -6.92
#